data_AF-A0A7Y2UUY2-F1
#
_entry.id   AF-A0A7Y2UUY2-F1
#
_cell.length_a   1.000
_cell.length_b   1.000
_cell.length_c   1.000
_cell.angle_alpha   90.00
_cell.angle_beta   90.00
_cell.angle_gamma   90.00
#
_symmetry.space_group_name_H-M   'P 1'
#
loop_
_entity.id
_entity.type
_entity.pdbx_description
1 polymer ?
#
loop_
_entity_poly.entity_id
_entity_poly.type
_entity_poly.pdbx_seq_one_letter_code
_entity_poly.pdbx_strand_id
1 'polypeptide(L)'
;MIKRAVLYSLVVIMFGCNRNGGDLFKNPQEGETGISFSNSLTETDDLNILDYLYFYNGGGVAIGDVNGDDLPDIFFSGNQVKNKLYLNKGDLTFEDISDNAGIGGNSSWNTGAVMGDINGDGLLDIYICAVVGINGFNGYNELYINNGDLTFTESAAEYGLDFDTFSSNAAFLDYDLDGDLDIYLLNHAVHTQESFGKADLRYKRDFQTGDKLLRNDGDTFVEVSEEAGIF
;
A
#
# COMPACT_ATOMS: atom_id res chain seq x y z
N MET A 1 50.36 39.52 36.76
CA MET A 1 48.94 39.07 36.81
C MET A 1 48.22 39.09 35.46
N ILE A 2 48.52 40.02 34.54
CA ILE A 2 47.78 40.19 33.27
C ILE A 2 48.06 39.07 32.23
N LYS A 3 49.26 38.46 32.22
CA LYS A 3 49.61 37.40 31.24
C LYS A 3 48.92 36.04 31.47
N ARG A 4 48.44 35.74 32.69
CA ARG A 4 47.69 34.50 32.97
C ARG A 4 46.21 34.61 32.57
N ALA A 5 45.61 35.80 32.70
CA ALA A 5 44.21 36.02 32.30
C ALA A 5 43.99 35.87 30.79
N VAL A 6 44.93 36.35 29.97
CA VAL A 6 44.86 36.24 28.50
C VAL A 6 44.97 34.77 28.02
N LEU A 7 45.70 33.93 28.76
CA LEU A 7 45.84 32.50 28.41
C LEU A 7 44.57 31.70 28.74
N TYR A 8 43.84 32.06 29.81
CA TYR A 8 42.55 31.44 30.14
C TYR A 8 41.43 31.89 29.18
N SER A 9 41.46 33.13 28.69
CA SER A 9 40.50 33.60 27.69
C SER A 9 40.68 32.92 26.32
N LEU A 10 41.89 32.47 25.97
CA LEU A 10 42.12 31.75 24.71
C LEU A 10 41.63 30.28 24.74
N VAL A 11 41.56 29.65 25.92
CA VAL A 11 41.09 28.26 26.06
C VAL A 11 39.57 28.16 25.99
N VAL A 12 38.84 29.19 26.45
CA VAL A 12 37.37 29.22 26.41
C VAL A 12 36.82 29.45 24.98
N ILE A 13 37.61 30.05 24.08
CA ILE A 13 37.22 30.24 22.67
C ILE A 13 37.34 28.94 21.86
N MET A 14 38.11 27.94 22.33
CA MET A 14 38.23 26.63 21.65
C MET A 14 37.13 25.62 22.03
N PHE A 15 36.26 25.97 22.98
CA PHE A 15 35.01 25.23 23.26
C PHE A 15 33.77 26.00 22.79
N GLY A 16 33.95 26.87 21.78
CA GLY A 16 32.82 27.39 21.01
C GLY A 16 32.04 26.22 20.43
N CYS A 17 30.77 26.11 20.83
CA CYS A 17 29.84 25.07 20.41
C CYS A 17 30.00 24.77 18.90
N ASN A 18 30.52 23.59 18.58
CA ASN A 18 30.19 22.96 17.30
C ASN A 18 28.69 22.69 17.36
N ARG A 19 27.88 23.64 16.88
CA ARG A 19 26.56 23.31 16.38
C ARG A 19 26.78 22.49 15.11
N ASN A 20 27.18 21.23 15.29
CA ASN A 20 26.86 20.20 14.33
C ASN A 20 25.34 20.09 14.43
N GLY A 21 24.63 20.92 13.68
CA GLY A 21 23.29 20.57 13.22
C GLY A 21 23.48 19.41 12.25
N GLY A 22 23.87 18.25 12.78
CA GLY A 22 23.92 17.02 12.03
C GLY A 22 22.51 16.68 11.57
N ASP A 23 22.42 15.87 10.52
CA ASP A 23 21.13 15.46 9.99
C ASP A 23 20.29 14.82 11.10
N LEU A 24 19.08 15.34 11.29
CA LEU A 24 18.11 14.79 12.26
C LEU A 24 17.56 13.44 11.80
N PHE A 25 17.66 13.17 10.49
CA PHE A 25 17.24 11.94 9.85
C PHE A 25 18.35 11.45 8.93
N LYS A 26 18.50 10.14 8.86
CA LYS A 26 19.34 9.49 7.86
C LYS A 26 18.47 8.53 7.08
N ASN A 27 18.65 8.53 5.77
CA ASN A 27 18.08 7.51 4.91
C ASN A 27 19.01 6.30 4.99
N PRO A 28 18.60 5.22 5.68
CA PRO A 28 19.43 4.04 5.79
C PRO A 28 19.57 3.38 4.41
N GLN A 29 20.69 2.73 4.17
CA GLN A 29 20.96 2.09 2.88
C GLN A 29 20.36 0.68 2.82
N GLU A 30 20.19 0.13 1.62
CA GLU A 30 19.76 -1.27 1.41
C GLU A 30 20.64 -2.24 2.21
N GLY A 31 21.96 -2.07 2.19
CA GLY A 31 22.88 -2.94 2.94
C GLY A 31 22.78 -2.81 4.47
N GLU A 32 22.12 -1.78 4.98
CA GLU A 32 21.86 -1.59 6.42
C GLU A 32 20.50 -2.17 6.81
N THR A 33 19.50 -2.05 5.92
CA THR A 33 18.11 -2.42 6.23
C THR A 33 17.68 -3.76 5.68
N GLY A 34 18.30 -4.26 4.62
CA GLY A 34 17.78 -5.40 3.85
C GLY A 34 16.59 -5.07 2.92
N ILE A 35 16.09 -3.82 2.93
CA ILE A 35 15.02 -3.39 2.02
C ILE A 35 15.63 -3.00 0.67
N SER A 36 15.31 -3.79 -0.36
CA SER A 36 15.81 -3.65 -1.73
C SER A 36 14.73 -3.35 -2.77
N PHE A 37 13.46 -3.25 -2.34
CA PHE A 37 12.33 -3.07 -3.23
C PHE A 37 12.43 -1.77 -4.02
N SER A 38 12.13 -1.87 -5.32
CA SER A 38 12.02 -0.73 -6.22
C SER A 38 10.90 -0.99 -7.21
N ASN A 39 9.86 -0.14 -7.18
CA ASN A 39 8.80 -0.16 -8.17
C ASN A 39 9.30 0.47 -9.48
N SER A 40 9.91 -0.36 -10.32
CA SER A 40 10.52 0.07 -11.58
C SER A 40 9.52 -0.06 -12.73
N LEU A 41 9.24 1.05 -13.41
CA LEU A 41 8.35 1.11 -14.56
C LEU A 41 9.14 1.21 -15.85
N THR A 42 8.68 0.51 -16.89
CA THR A 42 9.23 0.58 -18.25
C THR A 42 8.20 1.22 -19.17
N GLU A 43 8.49 2.43 -19.65
CA GLU A 43 7.70 3.10 -20.67
C GLU A 43 7.85 2.44 -22.03
N THR A 44 6.76 2.41 -22.79
CA THR A 44 6.74 2.01 -24.20
C THR A 44 5.96 3.05 -25.01
N ASP A 45 6.07 2.96 -26.34
CA ASP A 45 5.30 3.81 -27.25
C ASP A 45 3.78 3.67 -27.05
N ASP A 46 3.32 2.50 -26.57
CA ASP A 46 1.90 2.20 -26.33
C ASP A 46 1.49 2.30 -24.84
N LEU A 47 2.44 2.48 -23.93
CA LEU A 47 2.19 2.60 -22.49
C LEU A 47 3.17 3.58 -21.85
N ASN A 48 2.71 4.81 -21.67
CA ASN A 48 3.43 5.89 -21.03
C ASN A 48 2.43 6.88 -20.40
N ILE A 49 2.94 7.94 -19.78
CA ILE A 49 2.11 8.94 -19.07
C ILE A 49 1.13 9.70 -19.96
N LEU A 50 1.37 9.78 -21.28
CA LEU A 50 0.47 10.46 -22.21
C LEU A 50 -0.74 9.57 -22.57
N ASP A 51 -0.53 8.25 -22.65
CA ASP A 51 -1.59 7.28 -22.93
C ASP A 51 -2.33 6.85 -21.66
N TYR A 52 -1.62 6.78 -20.53
CA TYR A 52 -2.17 6.40 -19.24
C TYR A 52 -1.74 7.41 -18.17
N LEU A 53 -2.64 8.33 -17.83
CA LEU A 53 -2.37 9.43 -16.90
C LEU A 53 -2.02 8.97 -15.47
N TYR A 54 -2.31 7.72 -15.12
CA TYR A 54 -2.01 7.10 -13.83
C TYR A 54 -0.72 6.28 -13.84
N PHE A 55 0.08 6.35 -14.91
CA PHE A 55 1.29 5.55 -15.07
C PHE A 55 2.27 5.69 -13.89
N TYR A 56 2.41 6.89 -13.32
CA TYR A 56 3.29 7.14 -12.16
C TYR A 56 2.55 7.31 -10.83
N ASN A 57 1.29 6.85 -10.71
CA ASN A 57 0.61 6.85 -9.42
C ASN A 57 1.33 5.97 -8.37
N GLY A 58 2.12 5.00 -8.84
CA GLY A 58 2.90 4.11 -7.99
C GLY A 58 2.12 2.91 -7.47
N GLY A 59 2.81 2.08 -6.70
CA GLY A 59 2.22 1.02 -5.90
C GLY A 59 1.79 1.52 -4.52
N GLY A 60 1.53 0.58 -3.63
CA GLY A 60 1.09 0.78 -2.26
C GLY A 60 2.13 0.32 -1.25
N VAL A 61 1.95 0.79 -0.01
CA VAL A 61 2.70 0.33 1.15
C VAL A 61 1.69 0.01 2.24
N ALA A 62 1.76 -1.19 2.80
CA ALA A 62 1.04 -1.57 4.01
C ALA A 62 2.04 -1.90 5.12
N ILE A 63 1.67 -1.55 6.36
CA ILE A 63 2.50 -1.76 7.54
C ILE A 63 1.64 -2.45 8.60
N GLY A 64 2.13 -3.54 9.15
CA GLY A 64 1.43 -4.35 10.13
C GLY A 64 2.33 -5.45 10.67
N ASP A 65 2.03 -5.94 11.86
CA ASP A 65 2.75 -7.07 12.47
C ASP A 65 2.09 -8.38 11.98
N VAL A 66 2.68 -9.02 10.98
CA VAL A 66 2.07 -10.20 10.34
C VAL A 66 2.39 -11.50 11.08
N ASN A 67 3.26 -11.46 12.09
CA ASN A 67 3.74 -12.65 12.79
C ASN A 67 3.50 -12.60 14.32
N GLY A 68 2.99 -11.49 14.84
CA GLY A 68 2.64 -11.27 16.25
C GLY A 68 3.87 -11.08 17.16
N ASP A 69 4.99 -10.57 16.64
CA ASP A 69 6.22 -10.34 17.42
C ASP A 69 6.39 -8.90 17.93
N ASP A 70 5.35 -8.07 17.83
CA ASP A 70 5.30 -6.65 18.16
C ASP A 70 6.21 -5.76 17.30
N LEU A 71 6.75 -6.27 16.18
CA LEU A 71 7.49 -5.48 15.21
C LEU A 71 6.65 -5.24 13.94
N PRO A 72 6.54 -3.98 13.48
CA PRO A 72 5.81 -3.71 12.25
C PRO A 72 6.60 -4.19 11.03
N ASP A 73 6.00 -5.07 10.24
CA ASP A 73 6.48 -5.53 8.94
C ASP A 73 6.05 -4.59 7.83
N ILE A 74 6.65 -4.74 6.66
CA ILE A 74 6.39 -3.84 5.52
C ILE A 74 6.03 -4.67 4.28
N PHE A 75 4.88 -4.36 3.71
CA PHE A 75 4.47 -4.88 2.42
C PHE A 75 4.51 -3.77 1.36
N PHE A 76 5.05 -4.08 0.19
CA PHE A 76 5.06 -3.24 -0.99
C PHE A 76 4.35 -3.94 -2.15
N SER A 77 3.46 -3.23 -2.82
CA SER A 77 2.92 -3.68 -4.10
C SER A 77 3.64 -3.02 -5.28
N GLY A 78 3.74 -3.76 -6.38
CA GLY A 78 4.45 -3.35 -7.60
C GLY A 78 3.52 -3.19 -8.81
N ASN A 79 3.67 -2.09 -9.54
CA ASN A 79 2.89 -1.87 -10.76
C ASN A 79 3.35 -2.76 -11.93
N GLN A 80 4.64 -3.07 -12.02
CA GLN A 80 5.19 -3.94 -13.08
C GLN A 80 6.20 -4.96 -12.52
N VAL A 81 6.35 -5.00 -11.21
CA VAL A 81 7.25 -5.88 -10.48
C VAL A 81 6.44 -6.69 -9.47
N LYS A 82 7.01 -7.79 -8.98
CA LYS A 82 6.37 -8.60 -7.95
C LYS A 82 6.26 -7.83 -6.64
N ASN A 83 5.15 -8.09 -5.93
CA ASN A 83 4.94 -7.54 -4.59
C ASN A 83 5.97 -8.14 -3.62
N LYS A 84 6.25 -7.42 -2.54
CA LYS A 84 7.27 -7.80 -1.56
C LYS A 84 6.79 -7.65 -0.12
N LEU A 85 7.04 -8.67 0.70
CA LEU A 85 6.85 -8.65 2.15
C LEU A 85 8.21 -8.74 2.85
N TYR A 86 8.49 -7.73 3.66
CA TYR A 86 9.70 -7.59 4.46
C TYR A 86 9.38 -7.79 5.93
N LEU A 87 9.85 -8.90 6.49
CA LEU A 87 9.72 -9.22 7.90
C LEU A 87 10.74 -8.42 8.71
N ASN A 88 10.28 -7.68 9.71
CA ASN A 88 11.11 -6.87 10.57
C ASN A 88 11.90 -7.76 11.55
N LYS A 89 13.21 -7.57 11.62
CA LYS A 89 14.11 -8.31 12.51
C LYS A 89 14.56 -7.46 13.72
N GLY A 90 14.01 -6.25 13.87
CA GLY A 90 14.45 -5.25 14.82
C GLY A 90 15.56 -4.35 14.25
N ASP A 91 15.87 -3.26 14.95
CA ASP A 91 16.99 -2.36 14.63
C ASP A 91 17.04 -1.85 13.18
N LEU A 92 15.87 -1.70 12.54
CA LEU A 92 15.69 -1.34 11.12
C LEU A 92 16.28 -2.36 10.12
N THR A 93 16.55 -3.59 10.55
CA THR A 93 16.87 -4.72 9.68
C THR A 93 15.64 -5.51 9.31
N PHE A 94 15.53 -5.89 8.05
CA PHE A 94 14.39 -6.58 7.45
C PHE A 94 14.86 -7.76 6.59
N GLU A 95 14.01 -8.77 6.49
CA GLU A 95 14.20 -9.96 5.68
C GLU A 95 13.10 -10.04 4.61
N ASP A 96 13.47 -10.14 3.33
CA ASP A 96 12.51 -10.40 2.26
C ASP A 96 12.04 -11.86 2.35
N ILE A 97 10.78 -12.06 2.76
CA ILE A 97 10.16 -13.39 2.90
C ILE A 97 9.18 -13.69 1.76
N SER A 98 9.12 -12.86 0.74
CA SER A 98 8.02 -12.85 -0.26
C SER A 98 7.81 -14.18 -0.97
N ASP A 99 8.91 -14.85 -1.35
CA ASP A 99 8.85 -16.13 -2.07
C ASP A 99 8.35 -17.26 -1.16
N ASN A 100 8.81 -17.27 0.11
CA ASN A 100 8.34 -18.24 1.11
C ASN A 100 6.88 -17.97 1.51
N ALA A 101 6.50 -16.69 1.57
CA ALA A 101 5.17 -16.24 1.93
C ALA A 101 4.12 -16.50 0.84
N GLY A 102 4.54 -16.65 -0.42
CA GLY A 102 3.63 -16.84 -1.55
C GLY A 102 2.92 -15.55 -2.01
N ILE A 103 3.46 -14.38 -1.67
CA ILE A 103 2.77 -13.08 -1.75
C ILE A 103 3.09 -12.26 -3.02
N GLY A 104 3.73 -12.87 -4.02
CA GLY A 104 4.26 -12.14 -5.18
C GLY A 104 3.22 -11.46 -6.07
N GLY A 105 1.93 -11.80 -5.93
CA GLY A 105 0.84 -11.30 -6.77
C GLY A 105 0.73 -12.00 -8.12
N ASN A 106 -0.48 -12.01 -8.66
CA ASN A 106 -0.86 -12.59 -9.95
C ASN A 106 -1.30 -11.54 -10.97
N SER A 107 -1.61 -10.33 -10.51
CA SER A 107 -1.97 -9.21 -11.37
C SER A 107 -0.77 -8.56 -12.05
N SER A 108 -0.98 -8.03 -13.25
CA SER A 108 0.08 -7.38 -14.02
C SER A 108 0.34 -5.93 -13.61
N TRP A 109 -0.58 -5.32 -12.85
CA TRP A 109 -0.51 -3.93 -12.39
C TRP A 109 -1.16 -3.75 -11.01
N ASN A 110 -0.45 -4.13 -9.94
CA ASN A 110 -0.92 -3.87 -8.58
C ASN A 110 -0.74 -2.39 -8.20
N THR A 111 -1.63 -1.87 -7.37
CA THR A 111 -1.69 -0.46 -6.91
C THR A 111 -1.67 -0.40 -5.39
N GLY A 112 -2.68 0.13 -4.72
CA GLY A 112 -2.74 0.21 -3.26
C GLY A 112 -2.75 -1.17 -2.59
N ALA A 113 -2.32 -1.20 -1.34
CA ALA A 113 -2.38 -2.38 -0.48
C ALA A 113 -2.73 -1.94 0.93
N VAL A 114 -3.48 -2.76 1.65
CA VAL A 114 -3.87 -2.55 3.04
C VAL A 114 -3.81 -3.85 3.82
N MET A 115 -3.61 -3.76 5.13
CA MET A 115 -3.60 -4.88 6.06
C MET A 115 -4.76 -4.76 7.04
N GLY A 116 -5.36 -5.88 7.40
CA GLY A 116 -6.48 -5.98 8.34
C GLY A 116 -6.84 -7.44 8.60
N ASP A 117 -7.41 -7.73 9.77
CA ASP A 117 -7.93 -9.05 10.12
C ASP A 117 -9.35 -9.17 9.55
N ILE A 118 -9.46 -9.65 8.30
CA ILE A 118 -10.72 -9.64 7.54
C ILE A 118 -11.64 -10.78 8.00
N ASN A 119 -11.05 -11.92 8.36
CA ASN A 119 -11.80 -13.12 8.75
C ASN A 119 -12.02 -13.21 10.28
N GLY A 120 -11.46 -12.29 11.07
CA GLY A 120 -11.62 -12.21 12.52
C GLY A 120 -10.84 -13.28 13.30
N ASP A 121 -9.78 -13.84 12.73
CA ASP A 121 -8.97 -14.90 13.37
C ASP A 121 -7.83 -14.37 14.24
N GLY A 122 -7.62 -13.05 14.26
CA GLY A 122 -6.58 -12.36 15.01
C GLY A 122 -5.25 -12.23 14.26
N LEU A 123 -5.17 -12.64 13.00
CA LEU A 123 -4.00 -12.49 12.14
C LEU A 123 -4.25 -11.39 11.10
N LEU A 124 -3.21 -10.63 10.76
CA LEU A 124 -3.34 -9.62 9.71
C LEU A 124 -3.28 -10.26 8.33
N ASP A 125 -4.36 -10.10 7.56
CA ASP A 125 -4.45 -10.40 6.14
C ASP A 125 -3.97 -9.22 5.29
N ILE A 126 -3.75 -9.45 3.99
CA ILE A 126 -3.29 -8.43 3.04
C ILE A 126 -4.25 -8.34 1.86
N TYR A 127 -4.87 -7.19 1.65
CA TYR A 127 -5.67 -6.90 0.45
C TYR A 127 -4.91 -6.00 -0.51
N ILE A 128 -4.86 -6.38 -1.78
CA ILE A 128 -4.05 -5.75 -2.82
C ILE A 128 -4.95 -5.34 -3.97
N CYS A 129 -4.95 -4.05 -4.29
CA CYS A 129 -5.66 -3.51 -5.43
C CYS A 129 -4.88 -3.75 -6.74
N ALA A 130 -5.60 -3.85 -7.84
CA ALA A 130 -5.04 -3.93 -9.18
C ALA A 130 -5.85 -3.07 -10.16
N VAL A 131 -5.19 -2.67 -11.24
CA VAL A 131 -5.85 -2.08 -12.41
C VAL A 131 -5.96 -3.15 -13.47
N VAL A 132 -7.18 -3.47 -13.88
CA VAL A 132 -7.45 -4.58 -14.80
C VAL A 132 -8.34 -4.11 -15.94
N GLY A 133 -8.16 -4.67 -17.14
CA GLY A 133 -9.08 -4.46 -18.27
C GLY A 133 -8.77 -3.23 -19.13
N ILE A 134 -7.70 -2.49 -18.83
CA ILE A 134 -7.21 -1.36 -19.63
C ILE A 134 -5.72 -1.53 -19.95
N ASN A 135 -5.27 -1.03 -21.10
CA ASN A 135 -3.86 -1.04 -21.52
C ASN A 135 -3.17 -2.42 -21.48
N GLY A 136 -3.95 -3.49 -21.66
CA GLY A 136 -3.46 -4.88 -21.59
C GLY A 136 -3.22 -5.41 -20.18
N PHE A 137 -3.58 -4.64 -19.15
CA PHE A 137 -3.49 -5.09 -17.76
C PHE A 137 -4.52 -6.17 -17.47
N ASN A 138 -4.08 -7.22 -16.78
CA ASN A 138 -4.84 -8.43 -16.48
C ASN A 138 -4.63 -8.85 -15.02
N GLY A 139 -5.57 -9.63 -14.50
CA GLY A 139 -5.59 -10.07 -13.11
C GLY A 139 -6.90 -9.70 -12.42
N TYR A 140 -6.83 -9.45 -11.13
CA TYR A 140 -7.92 -9.06 -10.23
C TYR A 140 -7.33 -8.47 -8.94
N ASN A 141 -8.15 -7.83 -8.11
CA ASN A 141 -7.75 -7.49 -6.74
C ASN A 141 -7.55 -8.78 -5.94
N GLU A 142 -6.50 -8.85 -5.12
CA GLU A 142 -6.07 -10.08 -4.46
C GLU A 142 -6.25 -9.94 -2.94
N LEU A 143 -6.74 -11.00 -2.29
CA LEU A 143 -6.83 -11.10 -0.84
C LEU A 143 -5.97 -12.27 -0.39
N TYR A 144 -4.95 -11.97 0.40
CA TYR A 144 -4.05 -12.96 0.97
C TYR A 144 -4.37 -13.17 2.44
N ILE A 145 -4.97 -14.32 2.75
CA ILE A 145 -5.28 -14.77 4.11
C ILE A 145 -4.01 -15.30 4.77
N ASN A 146 -3.73 -14.83 5.99
CA ASN A 146 -2.56 -15.24 6.75
C ASN A 146 -2.77 -16.64 7.36
N ASN A 147 -1.87 -17.58 7.06
CA ASN A 147 -1.98 -18.96 7.57
C ASN A 147 -1.41 -19.12 8.99
N GLY A 148 -0.81 -18.06 9.57
CA GLY A 148 -0.21 -18.08 10.90
C GLY A 148 1.20 -18.68 10.96
N ASP A 149 1.79 -18.99 9.81
CA ASP A 149 3.13 -19.58 9.68
C ASP A 149 4.05 -18.81 8.71
N LEU A 150 3.76 -17.51 8.53
CA LEU A 150 4.39 -16.61 7.56
C LEU A 150 4.13 -16.96 6.09
N THR A 151 3.19 -17.88 5.83
CA THR A 151 2.65 -18.12 4.48
C THR A 151 1.26 -17.53 4.34
N PHE A 152 0.88 -17.22 3.10
CA PHE A 152 -0.42 -16.64 2.79
C PHE A 152 -1.13 -17.44 1.70
N THR A 153 -2.45 -17.46 1.77
CA THR A 153 -3.33 -18.08 0.77
C THR A 153 -4.10 -17.01 0.03
N GLU A 154 -3.99 -16.98 -1.31
CA GLU A 154 -4.82 -16.10 -2.13
C GLU A 154 -6.26 -16.64 -2.17
N SER A 155 -7.22 -15.82 -1.73
CA SER A 155 -8.63 -16.18 -1.50
C SER A 155 -9.61 -15.11 -1.99
N ALA A 156 -9.22 -14.15 -2.83
CA ALA A 156 -10.13 -13.05 -3.24
C ALA A 156 -11.45 -13.58 -3.82
N ALA A 157 -11.40 -14.58 -4.69
CA ALA A 157 -12.60 -15.15 -5.31
C ALA A 157 -13.51 -15.88 -4.31
N GLU A 158 -12.94 -16.44 -3.24
CA GLU A 158 -13.71 -17.09 -2.17
C GLU A 158 -14.55 -16.07 -1.39
N TYR A 159 -13.99 -14.89 -1.14
CA TYR A 159 -14.65 -13.80 -0.41
C TYR A 159 -15.44 -12.85 -1.32
N GLY A 160 -15.42 -13.03 -2.64
CA GLY A 160 -16.08 -12.13 -3.61
C GLY A 160 -15.36 -10.78 -3.79
N LEU A 161 -14.04 -10.76 -3.60
CA LEU A 161 -13.19 -9.58 -3.65
C LEU A 161 -12.24 -9.52 -4.86
N ASP A 162 -12.35 -10.47 -5.79
CA ASP A 162 -11.56 -10.61 -7.01
C ASP A 162 -11.97 -9.62 -8.12
N PHE A 163 -12.15 -8.35 -7.76
CA PHE A 163 -12.59 -7.31 -8.69
C PHE A 163 -11.58 -7.07 -9.81
N ASP A 164 -12.08 -7.05 -11.04
CA ASP A 164 -11.34 -6.72 -12.27
C ASP A 164 -11.59 -5.27 -12.69
N THR A 165 -11.38 -4.33 -11.75
CA THR A 165 -11.71 -2.90 -11.91
C THR A 165 -10.45 -2.02 -11.92
N PHE A 166 -10.62 -0.69 -11.89
CA PHE A 166 -9.52 0.27 -11.87
C PHE A 166 -9.13 0.66 -10.44
N SER A 167 -8.94 -0.34 -9.59
CA SER A 167 -8.71 -0.16 -8.17
C SER A 167 -7.38 0.52 -7.90
N SER A 168 -7.44 1.55 -7.08
CA SER A 168 -6.32 2.42 -6.74
C SER A 168 -5.89 2.21 -5.29
N ASN A 169 -6.85 2.07 -4.38
CA ASN A 169 -6.59 1.75 -2.98
C ASN A 169 -7.86 1.20 -2.31
N ALA A 170 -7.74 0.70 -1.09
CA ALA A 170 -8.84 0.30 -0.25
C ALA A 170 -8.69 0.88 1.17
N ALA A 171 -9.76 0.84 1.95
CA ALA A 171 -9.73 1.13 3.38
C ALA A 171 -10.64 0.14 4.11
N PHE A 172 -10.15 -0.40 5.23
CA PHE A 172 -10.94 -1.19 6.15
C PHE A 172 -11.63 -0.29 7.17
N LEU A 173 -12.90 -0.57 7.46
CA LEU A 173 -13.72 0.15 8.42
C LEU A 173 -14.89 -0.72 8.86
N ASP A 174 -15.37 -0.56 10.08
CA ASP A 174 -16.65 -1.12 10.54
C ASP A 174 -17.73 -0.06 10.31
N TYR A 175 -18.37 -0.05 9.13
CA TYR A 175 -19.26 1.05 8.73
C TYR A 175 -20.66 0.91 9.34
N ASP A 176 -21.12 -0.31 9.57
CA ASP A 176 -22.46 -0.58 10.11
C ASP A 176 -22.48 -0.96 11.61
N LEU A 177 -21.31 -0.99 12.24
CA LEU A 177 -21.10 -1.16 13.68
C LEU A 177 -21.45 -2.56 14.19
N ASP A 178 -21.25 -3.59 13.37
CA ASP A 178 -21.49 -4.98 13.75
C ASP A 178 -20.22 -5.70 14.27
N GLY A 179 -19.05 -5.06 14.10
CA GLY A 179 -17.79 -5.46 14.68
C GLY A 179 -16.87 -6.27 13.76
N ASP A 180 -17.24 -6.50 12.50
CA ASP A 180 -16.32 -6.96 11.47
C ASP A 180 -15.78 -5.81 10.59
N LEU A 181 -14.82 -6.11 9.71
CA LEU A 181 -14.22 -5.12 8.82
C LEU A 181 -14.86 -5.17 7.44
N ASP A 182 -15.50 -4.06 7.07
CA ASP A 182 -15.96 -3.74 5.72
C ASP A 182 -14.85 -3.11 4.88
N ILE A 183 -15.09 -2.97 3.58
CA ILE A 183 -14.14 -2.39 2.63
C ILE A 183 -14.75 -1.22 1.86
N TYR A 184 -14.08 -0.06 1.90
CA TYR A 184 -14.23 0.96 0.88
C TYR A 184 -13.14 0.78 -0.18
N LEU A 185 -13.53 0.48 -1.41
CA LEU A 185 -12.64 0.33 -2.56
C LEU A 185 -12.67 1.59 -3.42
N LEU A 186 -11.52 2.25 -3.53
CA LEU A 186 -11.32 3.43 -4.36
C LEU A 186 -10.90 3.02 -5.76
N ASN A 187 -11.67 3.43 -6.76
CA ASN A 187 -11.37 3.26 -8.18
C ASN A 187 -11.00 4.61 -8.81
N HIS A 188 -10.12 4.59 -9.81
CA HIS A 188 -9.84 5.80 -10.57
C HIS A 188 -10.73 5.90 -11.81
N ALA A 189 -11.04 7.14 -12.20
CA ALA A 189 -11.81 7.40 -13.41
C ALA A 189 -10.97 7.25 -14.68
N VAL A 190 -11.59 6.95 -15.82
CA VAL A 190 -10.96 7.17 -17.12
C VAL A 190 -11.49 8.47 -17.70
N HIS A 191 -10.59 9.37 -18.09
CA HIS A 191 -10.98 10.61 -18.73
C HIS A 191 -11.60 10.34 -20.10
N THR A 192 -12.93 10.41 -20.18
CA THR A 192 -13.70 10.28 -21.42
C THR A 192 -14.38 11.61 -21.75
N GLN A 193 -15.06 11.69 -22.90
CA GLN A 193 -15.90 12.85 -23.21
C GLN A 193 -17.02 13.04 -22.17
N GLU A 194 -17.45 11.98 -21.49
CA GLU A 194 -18.47 12.05 -20.42
C GLU A 194 -17.97 12.78 -19.18
N SER A 195 -16.65 12.85 -18.95
CA SER A 195 -16.04 13.60 -17.86
C SER A 195 -16.33 15.11 -17.90
N PHE A 196 -16.83 15.63 -19.04
CA PHE A 196 -17.23 17.03 -19.23
C PHE A 196 -18.76 17.22 -19.33
N GLY A 197 -19.55 16.22 -18.96
CA GLY A 197 -21.01 16.27 -19.04
C GLY A 197 -21.69 16.96 -17.86
N LYS A 198 -23.01 16.77 -17.75
CA LYS A 198 -23.82 17.38 -16.69
C LYS A 198 -23.51 16.74 -15.32
N ALA A 199 -23.75 17.50 -14.26
CA ALA A 199 -23.53 17.03 -12.88
C ALA A 199 -24.26 15.72 -12.55
N ASP A 200 -25.43 15.47 -13.17
CA ASP A 200 -26.22 14.26 -12.95
C ASP A 200 -25.49 12.96 -13.35
N LEU A 201 -24.46 13.05 -14.20
CA LEU A 201 -23.61 11.89 -14.54
C LEU A 201 -22.91 11.30 -13.32
N ARG A 202 -22.70 12.09 -12.26
CA ARG A 202 -22.12 11.62 -10.99
C ARG A 202 -23.00 10.62 -10.25
N TYR A 203 -24.27 10.47 -10.62
CA TYR A 203 -25.17 9.48 -10.02
C TYR A 203 -25.30 8.22 -10.87
N LYS A 204 -24.55 8.12 -11.96
CA LYS A 204 -24.53 6.94 -12.82
C LYS A 204 -23.31 6.11 -12.45
N ARG A 205 -23.55 4.95 -11.83
CA ARG A 205 -22.49 4.01 -11.49
C ARG A 205 -21.86 3.44 -12.75
N ASP A 206 -20.55 3.21 -12.67
CA ASP A 206 -19.78 2.48 -13.65
C ASP A 206 -19.00 1.38 -12.94
N PHE A 207 -19.06 0.17 -13.47
CA PHE A 207 -18.48 -0.99 -12.79
C PHE A 207 -16.95 -0.89 -12.66
N GLN A 208 -16.26 -0.33 -13.65
CA GLN A 208 -14.80 -0.27 -13.70
C GLN A 208 -14.23 0.90 -12.88
N THR A 209 -14.94 2.03 -12.87
CA THR A 209 -14.44 3.31 -12.34
C THR A 209 -15.14 3.81 -11.09
N GLY A 210 -16.35 3.32 -10.79
CA GLY A 210 -17.12 3.73 -9.62
C GLY A 210 -16.55 3.11 -8.35
N ASP A 211 -16.44 3.91 -7.30
CA ASP A 211 -16.03 3.41 -5.99
C ASP A 211 -17.03 2.36 -5.47
N LYS A 212 -16.54 1.49 -4.59
CA LYS A 212 -17.36 0.44 -3.98
C LYS A 212 -17.32 0.52 -2.47
N LEU A 213 -18.49 0.38 -1.84
CA LEU A 213 -18.59 0.00 -0.43
C LEU A 213 -19.04 -1.45 -0.38
N LEU A 214 -18.26 -2.27 0.32
CA LEU A 214 -18.42 -3.71 0.41
C LEU A 214 -18.65 -4.05 1.88
N ARG A 215 -19.86 -4.52 2.20
CA ARG A 215 -20.16 -5.00 3.54
C ARG A 215 -19.64 -6.42 3.72
N ASN A 216 -19.01 -6.70 4.84
CA ASN A 216 -18.66 -8.06 5.21
C ASN A 216 -19.90 -8.78 5.77
N ASP A 217 -20.31 -9.90 5.17
CA ASP A 217 -21.41 -10.75 5.67
C ASP A 217 -20.86 -12.04 6.30
N GLY A 218 -19.61 -12.00 6.80
CA GLY A 218 -18.85 -13.11 7.37
C GLY A 218 -18.07 -13.90 6.33
N ASP A 219 -18.75 -14.75 5.55
CA ASP A 219 -18.08 -15.63 4.59
C ASP A 219 -17.76 -14.92 3.25
N THR A 220 -18.42 -13.80 2.97
CA THR A 220 -18.35 -13.09 1.68
C THR A 220 -18.61 -11.61 1.82
N PHE A 221 -18.10 -10.82 0.89
CA PHE A 221 -18.38 -9.39 0.79
C PHE A 221 -19.53 -9.09 -0.18
N VAL A 222 -20.42 -8.18 0.21
CA VAL A 222 -21.56 -7.74 -0.59
C VAL A 222 -21.43 -6.26 -0.92
N GLU A 223 -21.53 -5.93 -2.21
CA GLU A 223 -21.51 -4.54 -2.65
C GLU A 223 -22.81 -3.81 -2.26
N VAL A 224 -22.68 -2.76 -1.45
CA VAL A 224 -23.78 -1.93 -0.91
C VAL A 224 -23.65 -0.45 -1.32
N SER A 225 -22.87 -0.19 -2.37
CA SER A 225 -22.51 1.16 -2.81
C SER A 225 -23.74 2.02 -3.17
N GLU A 226 -24.71 1.46 -3.89
CA GLU A 226 -25.89 2.20 -4.35
C GLU A 226 -26.80 2.57 -3.17
N GLU A 227 -27.00 1.64 -2.24
CA GLU A 227 -27.75 1.84 -0.99
C GLU A 227 -27.09 2.91 -0.10
N ALA A 228 -25.76 2.94 -0.07
CA ALA A 228 -24.97 3.91 0.67
C ALA A 228 -24.85 5.28 -0.04
N GLY A 229 -25.32 5.38 -1.29
CA GLY A 229 -25.24 6.62 -2.09
C GLY A 229 -23.85 6.92 -2.64
N ILE A 230 -23.04 5.88 -2.88
CA ILE A 230 -21.71 5.93 -3.49
C ILE A 230 -21.84 5.55 -4.97
N PHE A 231 -21.47 6.49 -5.85
CA PHE A 231 -21.69 6.41 -7.29
C PHE A 231 -20.41 6.65 -8.08
#